data_AF-A0A1B8DE32-F1
#
_entry.id   AF-A0A1B8DE32-F1
#
_cell.length_a   1.000
_cell.length_b   1.000
_cell.length_c   1.000
_cell.angle_alpha   90.00
_cell.angle_beta   90.00
_cell.angle_gamma   90.00
#
_symmetry.space_group_name_H-M   'P 1'
#
loop_
_entity.id
_entity.type
_entity.pdbx_description
1 polymer ?
#
loop_
_entity_poly.entity_id
_entity_poly.type
_entity_poly.pdbx_seq_one_letter_code
_entity_poly.pdbx_strand_id
1 'polypeptide(L)'
;MNEARSQTHGLSMGARPGGHSSQRATELYESGVKLWRREDLIDIEQQLGESLTLEKFKVRRLDGSVVYIKNPMFGVVKPIWKPYVNFQEYWLLVQCKPDGPPETYNCTYLVDWNNQSVRNYEGPIENVRLLFNAKQQEWEASLTCEAFTSQFRKAIVDEKAKKITKIVCFALGDLNSKPPDWWRMQNDALPEKERELETSVVDGVLVHHAIALTIANIIRYCDKTKDLIKDIGFEFIGGYGAGGFAEVDDETVVFSPFPKAPVKQIIADLARPLVFITLRGATVWNSRRLSKDEANVGEL
;
A
#
# COMPACT_ATOMS: atom_id res chain seq x y z
N MET A 1 72.09 0.86 -14.09
CA MET A 1 70.95 -0.05 -13.86
C MET A 1 70.07 0.56 -12.79
N ASN A 2 69.00 1.24 -13.20
CA ASN A 2 67.94 1.73 -12.31
C ASN A 2 66.62 1.22 -12.90
N GLU A 3 66.05 0.17 -12.32
CA GLU A 3 64.66 -0.21 -12.58
C GLU A 3 63.77 0.51 -11.57
N ALA A 4 63.09 1.55 -12.04
CA ALA A 4 61.99 2.16 -11.32
C ALA A 4 60.74 1.27 -11.50
N ARG A 5 60.33 0.58 -10.43
CA ARG A 5 59.00 -0.06 -10.37
C ARG A 5 57.94 1.03 -10.19
N SER A 6 57.20 1.30 -11.26
CA SER A 6 55.97 2.09 -11.21
C SER A 6 54.91 1.32 -10.42
N GLN A 7 54.60 1.78 -9.20
CA GLN A 7 53.39 1.37 -8.50
C GLN A 7 52.23 2.22 -9.02
N THR A 8 51.49 1.69 -9.97
CA THR A 8 50.18 2.23 -10.34
C THR A 8 49.25 2.15 -9.14
N HIS A 9 49.07 3.28 -8.46
CA HIS A 9 48.03 3.45 -7.44
C HIS A 9 46.68 3.44 -8.15
N GLY A 10 45.99 2.31 -8.12
CA GLY A 10 44.60 2.23 -8.55
C GLY A 10 43.76 3.14 -7.66
N LEU A 11 43.08 4.12 -8.25
CA LEU A 11 42.12 4.96 -7.53
C LEU A 11 40.92 4.08 -7.15
N SER A 12 40.81 3.74 -5.86
CA SER A 12 39.60 3.15 -5.30
C SER A 12 38.52 4.23 -5.23
N MET A 13 37.66 4.30 -6.24
CA MET A 13 36.38 5.01 -6.14
C MET A 13 35.55 4.33 -5.05
N GLY A 14 35.62 4.86 -3.83
CA GLY A 14 34.92 4.29 -2.67
C GLY A 14 33.41 4.24 -2.93
N ALA A 15 32.84 3.05 -2.85
CA ALA A 15 31.39 2.88 -2.85
C ALA A 15 30.79 3.76 -1.75
N ARG A 16 29.62 4.38 -2.02
CA ARG A 16 28.92 5.21 -1.01
C ARG A 16 28.71 4.40 0.28
N PRO A 17 28.52 5.05 1.46
CA PRO A 17 28.37 4.38 2.77
C PRO A 17 27.20 3.39 2.96
N GLY A 18 26.55 2.92 1.89
CA GLY A 18 25.57 1.83 1.84
C GLY A 18 25.86 0.77 0.76
N GLY A 19 26.98 0.87 0.03
CA GLY A 19 27.29 -0.04 -1.07
C GLY A 19 27.33 -1.52 -0.67
N HIS A 20 27.78 -1.84 0.55
CA HIS A 20 27.81 -3.22 1.04
C HIS A 20 26.41 -3.77 1.34
N SER A 21 25.50 -2.98 1.92
CA SER A 21 24.13 -3.45 2.17
C SER A 21 23.36 -3.59 0.87
N SER A 22 23.50 -2.63 -0.05
CA SER A 22 22.87 -2.68 -1.36
C SER A 22 23.37 -3.86 -2.20
N GLN A 23 24.69 -4.07 -2.26
CA GLN A 23 25.28 -5.23 -2.93
C GLN A 23 24.75 -6.54 -2.33
N ARG A 24 24.67 -6.63 -1.00
CA ARG A 24 24.15 -7.80 -0.31
C ARG A 24 22.68 -8.08 -0.63
N ALA A 25 21.84 -7.05 -0.68
CA ALA A 25 20.43 -7.18 -1.04
C ALA A 25 20.27 -7.71 -2.48
N THR A 26 21.05 -7.18 -3.43
CA THR A 26 21.08 -7.67 -4.82
C THR A 26 21.54 -9.13 -4.90
N GLU A 27 22.64 -9.50 -4.24
CA GLU A 27 23.15 -10.89 -4.23
C GLU A 27 22.10 -11.89 -3.71
N LEU A 28 21.41 -11.53 -2.62
CA LEU A 28 20.36 -12.39 -2.06
C LEU A 28 19.20 -12.55 -3.04
N TYR A 29 18.73 -11.45 -3.63
CA TYR A 29 17.64 -11.49 -4.60
C TYR A 29 18.00 -12.31 -5.84
N GLU A 30 19.18 -12.09 -6.43
CA GLU A 30 19.68 -12.84 -7.59
C GLU A 30 19.90 -14.31 -7.30
N SER A 31 20.23 -14.66 -6.04
CA SER A 31 20.31 -16.07 -5.60
C SER A 31 18.96 -16.76 -5.42
N GLY A 32 17.85 -16.05 -5.66
CA GLY A 32 16.48 -16.58 -5.56
C GLY A 32 15.86 -16.49 -4.17
N VAL A 33 16.47 -15.72 -3.26
CA VAL A 33 15.85 -15.46 -1.95
C VAL A 33 14.65 -14.55 -2.15
N LYS A 34 13.46 -15.04 -1.75
CA LYS A 34 12.24 -14.23 -1.74
C LYS A 34 12.39 -13.04 -0.79
N LEU A 35 12.01 -11.86 -1.26
CA LEU A 35 11.95 -10.64 -0.44
C LEU A 35 10.81 -10.76 0.58
N TRP A 36 9.71 -11.40 0.18
CA TRP A 36 8.49 -11.47 0.97
C TRP A 36 8.09 -12.90 1.28
N ARG A 37 7.64 -13.12 2.51
CA ARG A 37 7.17 -14.41 3.00
C ARG A 37 5.83 -14.26 3.69
N ARG A 38 4.92 -15.20 3.47
CA ARG A 38 3.55 -15.12 3.99
C ARG A 38 3.55 -15.14 5.52
N GLU A 39 4.37 -16.02 6.09
CA GLU A 39 4.54 -16.18 7.52
C GLU A 39 5.04 -14.91 8.21
N ASP A 40 5.93 -14.15 7.57
CA ASP A 40 6.47 -12.92 8.14
C ASP A 40 5.43 -11.79 8.16
N LEU A 41 4.55 -11.73 7.15
CA LEU A 41 3.44 -10.77 7.08
C LEU A 41 2.32 -11.09 8.08
N ILE A 42 2.01 -12.37 8.29
CA ILE A 42 1.07 -12.82 9.32
C ILE A 42 1.63 -12.49 10.71
N ASP A 43 2.88 -12.85 10.96
CA ASP A 43 3.56 -12.67 12.24
C ASP A 43 3.61 -11.19 12.64
N ILE A 44 4.01 -10.29 11.73
CA ILE A 44 4.06 -8.85 12.06
C ILE A 44 2.66 -8.26 12.29
N GLU A 45 1.65 -8.67 11.50
CA GLU A 45 0.27 -8.19 11.70
C GLU A 45 -0.24 -8.58 13.09
N GLN A 46 0.01 -9.82 13.53
CA GLN A 46 -0.34 -10.29 14.87
C GLN A 46 0.41 -9.49 15.96
N GLN A 47 1.72 -9.33 15.81
CA GLN A 47 2.53 -8.58 16.77
C GLN A 47 2.05 -7.13 16.93
N LEU A 48 1.66 -6.47 15.83
CA LEU A 48 1.11 -5.12 15.87
C LEU A 48 -0.28 -5.09 16.53
N GLY A 49 -1.07 -6.15 16.42
CA GLY A 49 -2.30 -6.34 17.20
C GLY A 49 -2.06 -6.34 18.71
N GLU A 50 -0.90 -6.79 19.15
CA GLU A 50 -0.47 -6.86 20.56
C GLU A 50 0.39 -5.65 20.98
N SER A 51 0.35 -4.54 20.22
CA SER A 51 1.25 -3.40 20.42
C SER A 51 1.13 -2.68 21.77
N LEU A 52 0.11 -2.96 22.58
CA LEU A 52 -0.02 -2.37 23.92
C LEU A 52 0.74 -3.16 24.98
N THR A 53 0.97 -4.45 24.73
CA THR A 53 1.53 -5.41 25.68
C THR A 53 2.92 -5.89 25.27
N LEU A 54 3.29 -5.72 24.00
CA LEU A 54 4.57 -6.20 23.48
C LEU A 54 5.68 -5.15 23.62
N GLU A 55 6.81 -5.49 24.24
CA GLU A 55 7.94 -4.56 24.44
C GLU A 55 8.70 -4.28 23.13
N LYS A 56 8.80 -5.28 22.25
CA LYS A 56 9.59 -5.22 21.01
C LYS A 56 8.92 -6.00 19.90
N PHE A 57 8.97 -5.45 18.70
CA PHE A 57 8.56 -6.14 17.48
C PHE A 57 9.74 -6.89 16.87
N LYS A 58 9.50 -8.12 16.46
CA LYS A 58 10.42 -8.99 15.74
C LYS A 58 10.24 -8.76 14.24
N VAL A 59 11.32 -8.40 13.55
CA VAL A 59 11.35 -8.20 12.09
C VAL A 59 12.43 -9.08 11.50
N ARG A 60 12.13 -9.76 10.39
CA ARG A 60 13.09 -10.61 9.68
C ARG A 60 13.79 -9.86 8.56
N ARG A 61 15.10 -10.07 8.44
CA ARG A 61 15.93 -9.59 7.33
C ARG A 61 15.88 -10.58 6.16
N LEU A 62 16.31 -10.13 4.99
CA LEU A 62 16.42 -10.95 3.77
C LEU A 62 17.22 -12.24 3.97
N ASP A 63 18.30 -12.19 4.75
CA ASP A 63 19.14 -13.35 5.06
C ASP A 63 18.54 -14.31 6.09
N GLY A 64 17.32 -14.03 6.56
CA GLY A 64 16.61 -14.82 7.57
C GLY A 64 16.97 -14.47 9.01
N SER A 65 17.97 -13.61 9.25
CA SER A 65 18.29 -13.13 10.60
C SER A 65 17.20 -12.20 11.13
N VAL A 66 17.16 -12.05 12.45
CA VAL A 66 16.07 -11.35 13.16
C VAL A 66 16.60 -10.09 13.81
N VAL A 67 15.81 -9.02 13.72
CA VAL A 67 16.02 -7.73 14.37
C VAL A 67 14.85 -7.43 15.29
N TYR A 68 15.12 -6.74 16.39
CA TYR A 68 14.11 -6.32 17.35
C TYR A 68 13.96 -4.80 17.32
N ILE A 69 12.74 -4.34 17.04
CA ILE A 69 12.38 -2.92 17.04
C ILE A 69 11.69 -2.62 18.37
N LYS A 70 12.22 -1.66 19.14
CA LYS A 70 11.62 -1.25 20.42
C LYS A 70 10.24 -0.64 20.17
N ASN A 71 9.24 -1.07 20.92
CA ASN A 71 7.91 -0.49 20.88
C ASN A 71 7.82 0.71 21.83
N PRO A 72 7.64 1.95 21.33
CA PRO A 72 7.50 3.11 22.18
C PRO A 72 6.18 3.11 22.98
N MET A 73 5.18 2.32 22.56
CA MET A 73 3.85 2.27 23.20
C MET A 73 3.76 1.26 24.35
N PHE A 74 4.81 0.47 24.59
CA PHE A 74 4.83 -0.48 25.69
C PHE A 74 4.72 0.23 27.05
N GLY A 75 3.72 -0.15 27.84
CA GLY A 75 3.45 0.44 29.16
C GLY A 75 2.83 1.84 29.13
N VAL A 76 2.47 2.37 27.94
CA VAL A 76 1.82 3.68 27.81
C VAL A 76 0.31 3.54 28.03
N VAL A 77 -0.22 4.25 29.02
CA VAL A 77 -1.64 4.14 29.43
C VAL A 77 -2.61 4.68 28.37
N LYS A 78 -2.23 5.74 27.65
CA LYS A 78 -3.05 6.38 26.60
C LYS A 78 -2.19 6.65 25.37
N PRO A 79 -1.91 5.62 24.55
CA PRO A 79 -1.06 5.78 23.38
C PRO A 79 -1.77 6.62 22.32
N ILE A 80 -1.07 7.63 21.81
CA ILE A 80 -1.53 8.46 20.68
C ILE A 80 -1.00 7.95 19.33
N TRP A 81 -0.10 6.98 19.35
CA TRP A 81 0.55 6.44 18.16
C TRP A 81 -0.02 5.07 17.83
N LYS A 82 -0.54 4.92 16.61
CA LYS A 82 -0.94 3.61 16.09
C LYS A 82 0.20 3.06 15.23
N PRO A 83 0.77 1.89 15.55
CA PRO A 83 1.81 1.31 14.70
C PRO A 83 1.21 0.87 13.36
N TYR A 84 2.06 0.71 12.34
CA TYR A 84 1.70 0.12 11.05
C TYR A 84 2.96 -0.42 10.37
N VAL A 85 2.76 -1.28 9.37
CA VAL A 85 3.85 -1.84 8.57
C VAL A 85 4.28 -0.84 7.50
N ASN A 86 5.54 -0.43 7.54
CA ASN A 86 6.16 0.39 6.51
C ASN A 86 6.99 -0.49 5.56
N PHE A 87 6.44 -0.78 4.39
CA PHE A 87 7.05 -1.65 3.40
C PHE A 87 8.21 -0.95 2.68
N GLN A 88 9.29 -1.69 2.44
CA GLN A 88 10.46 -1.27 1.69
C GLN A 88 10.45 -1.99 0.34
N GLU A 89 10.43 -1.24 -0.76
CA GLU A 89 10.55 -1.84 -2.08
C GLU A 89 11.99 -2.28 -2.37
N TYR A 90 12.17 -3.23 -3.28
CA TYR A 90 13.49 -3.72 -3.68
C TYR A 90 14.46 -2.58 -4.04
N TRP A 91 14.01 -1.59 -4.81
CA TRP A 91 14.84 -0.47 -5.26
C TRP A 91 15.37 0.38 -4.11
N LEU A 92 14.59 0.54 -3.04
CA LEU A 92 15.02 1.27 -1.85
C LEU A 92 16.18 0.56 -1.14
N LEU A 93 16.20 -0.77 -1.17
CA LEU A 93 17.27 -1.58 -0.56
C LEU A 93 18.57 -1.55 -1.39
N VAL A 94 18.48 -1.42 -2.71
CA VAL A 94 19.65 -1.53 -3.62
C VAL A 94 20.18 -0.21 -4.16
N GLN A 95 19.37 0.86 -4.22
CA GLN A 95 19.80 2.14 -4.80
C GLN A 95 20.38 3.10 -3.77
N CYS A 96 19.84 3.07 -2.55
CA CYS A 96 20.16 4.02 -1.51
C CYS A 96 20.55 3.30 -0.22
N LYS A 97 21.34 3.97 0.61
CA LYS A 97 21.51 3.56 2.00
C LYS A 97 20.16 3.77 2.70
N PRO A 98 19.53 2.74 3.29
CA PRO A 98 18.29 2.92 4.02
C PRO A 98 18.48 3.86 5.21
N ASP A 99 17.44 4.62 5.54
CA ASP A 99 17.44 5.45 6.73
C ASP A 99 17.40 4.56 7.99
N GLY A 100 18.04 5.04 9.06
CA GLY A 100 18.04 4.38 10.37
C GLY A 100 19.27 3.49 10.65
N PRO A 101 19.14 2.59 11.64
CA PRO A 101 20.26 1.81 12.15
C PRO A 101 20.71 0.70 11.16
N PRO A 102 22.01 0.40 11.02
CA PRO A 102 22.51 -0.58 10.03
C PRO A 102 21.88 -1.96 10.08
N GLU A 103 21.41 -2.37 11.26
CA GLU A 103 20.73 -3.64 11.50
C GLU A 103 19.46 -3.77 10.65
N THR A 104 18.80 -2.65 10.29
CA THR A 104 17.53 -2.65 9.54
C THR A 104 17.69 -2.58 8.03
N TYR A 105 18.91 -2.43 7.48
CA TYR A 105 19.12 -2.12 6.05
C TYR A 105 18.65 -3.22 5.08
N ASN A 106 18.48 -4.45 5.56
CA ASN A 106 18.02 -5.58 4.74
C ASN A 106 16.66 -6.11 5.23
N CYS A 107 15.87 -5.29 5.93
CA CYS A 107 14.49 -5.63 6.27
C CYS A 107 13.57 -5.18 5.12
N THR A 108 12.71 -6.07 4.64
CA THR A 108 11.74 -5.72 3.59
C THR A 108 10.57 -4.92 4.11
N TYR A 109 10.34 -4.91 5.42
CA TYR A 109 9.42 -4.01 6.08
C TYR A 109 9.95 -3.58 7.44
N LEU A 110 9.47 -2.44 7.92
CA LEU A 110 9.75 -1.92 9.25
C LEU A 110 8.42 -1.59 9.95
N VAL A 111 8.51 -1.32 11.25
CA VAL A 111 7.39 -0.76 12.01
C VAL A 111 7.55 0.75 12.03
N ASP A 112 6.47 1.45 11.68
CA ASP A 112 6.35 2.89 11.82
C ASP A 112 5.07 3.24 12.57
N TRP A 113 4.88 4.51 12.94
CA TRP A 113 3.80 4.96 13.81
C TRP A 113 3.09 6.17 13.25
N ASN A 114 1.76 6.10 13.26
CA ASN A 114 0.90 7.22 12.87
C ASN A 114 0.31 7.89 14.12
N ASN A 115 0.56 9.20 14.27
CA ASN A 115 -0.03 9.99 15.34
C ASN A 115 -1.54 10.16 15.09
N GLN A 116 -2.37 9.67 15.99
CA GLN A 116 -3.82 9.74 15.88
C GLN A 116 -4.40 11.03 16.49
N SER A 117 -3.62 11.87 17.18
CA SER A 117 -4.16 13.04 17.90
C SER A 117 -4.92 14.00 16.99
N VAL A 118 -4.38 14.32 15.80
CA VAL A 118 -5.04 15.21 14.84
C VAL A 118 -6.35 14.60 14.35
N ARG A 119 -6.32 13.34 13.93
CA ARG A 119 -7.51 12.63 13.44
C ARG A 119 -8.58 12.48 14.52
N ASN A 120 -8.18 12.22 15.76
CA ASN A 120 -9.08 12.13 16.91
C ASN A 120 -9.72 13.49 17.25
N TYR A 121 -9.00 14.59 17.02
CA TYR A 121 -9.50 15.94 17.21
C TYR A 121 -10.49 16.35 16.11
N GLU A 122 -10.13 16.12 14.84
CA GLU A 122 -10.97 16.49 13.68
C GLU A 122 -12.29 15.71 13.64
N GLY A 123 -12.25 14.44 14.08
CA GLY A 123 -13.39 13.54 14.07
C GLY A 123 -13.82 13.12 12.66
N PRO A 124 -14.85 12.27 12.54
CA PRO A 124 -15.29 11.74 11.25
C PRO A 124 -16.04 12.79 10.42
N ILE A 125 -15.99 12.66 9.09
CA ILE A 125 -16.91 13.35 8.18
C ILE A 125 -18.36 12.95 8.52
N GLU A 126 -19.28 13.92 8.49
CA GLU A 126 -20.71 13.67 8.68
C GLU A 126 -21.35 13.14 7.38
N ASN A 127 -22.42 12.34 7.51
CA ASN A 127 -23.22 11.88 6.36
C ASN A 127 -22.45 11.06 5.30
N VAL A 128 -21.32 10.43 5.65
CA VAL A 128 -20.49 9.61 4.75
C VAL A 128 -21.29 8.58 3.96
N ARG A 129 -22.32 7.99 4.57
CA ARG A 129 -23.17 7.01 3.88
C ARG A 129 -23.99 7.64 2.74
N LEU A 130 -24.50 8.85 2.93
CA LEU A 130 -25.24 9.56 1.87
C LEU A 130 -24.30 9.96 0.73
N LEU A 131 -23.11 10.47 1.07
CA LEU A 131 -22.06 10.81 0.10
C LEU A 131 -21.64 9.58 -0.71
N PHE A 132 -21.43 8.45 -0.03
CA PHE A 132 -21.08 7.20 -0.70
C PHE A 132 -22.18 6.71 -1.64
N ASN A 133 -23.44 6.71 -1.19
CA ASN A 133 -24.55 6.30 -2.04
C ASN A 133 -24.68 7.18 -3.30
N ALA A 134 -24.51 8.50 -3.15
CA ALA A 134 -24.54 9.43 -4.29
C ALA A 134 -23.38 9.15 -5.26
N LYS A 135 -22.15 9.02 -4.76
CA LYS A 135 -20.98 8.71 -5.59
C LYS A 135 -21.05 7.33 -6.23
N GLN A 136 -21.64 6.36 -5.56
CA GLN A 136 -21.89 5.04 -6.13
C GLN A 136 -22.85 5.14 -7.31
N GLN A 137 -23.94 5.90 -7.20
CA GLN A 137 -24.88 6.12 -8.31
C GLN A 137 -24.21 6.84 -9.49
N GLU A 138 -23.40 7.88 -9.22
CA GLU A 138 -22.63 8.57 -10.25
C GLU A 138 -21.66 7.62 -10.97
N TRP A 139 -20.94 6.78 -10.22
CA TRP A 139 -20.06 5.76 -10.78
C TRP A 139 -20.84 4.78 -11.65
N GLU A 140 -21.93 4.21 -11.14
CA GLU A 140 -22.76 3.23 -11.84
C GLU A 140 -23.38 3.78 -13.14
N ALA A 141 -23.72 5.07 -13.17
CA ALA A 141 -24.24 5.74 -14.36
C ALA A 141 -23.16 6.14 -15.38
N SER A 142 -21.87 6.00 -15.05
CA SER A 142 -20.77 6.45 -15.91
C SER A 142 -20.43 5.46 -17.03
N LEU A 143 -20.02 6.00 -18.18
CA LEU A 143 -19.45 5.20 -19.28
C LEU A 143 -18.19 4.43 -18.85
N THR A 144 -17.45 4.95 -17.86
CA THR A 144 -16.27 4.30 -17.30
C THR A 144 -16.64 3.02 -16.56
N CYS A 145 -17.72 3.01 -15.77
CA CYS A 145 -18.21 1.81 -15.10
C CYS A 145 -18.66 0.74 -16.11
N GLU A 146 -19.36 1.15 -17.17
CA GLU A 146 -19.78 0.25 -18.24
C GLU A 146 -18.55 -0.39 -18.93
N ALA A 147 -17.58 0.43 -19.33
CA ALA A 147 -16.34 -0.04 -19.96
C ALA A 147 -15.54 -0.96 -19.02
N PHE A 148 -15.38 -0.57 -17.76
CA PHE A 148 -14.72 -1.36 -16.73
C PHE A 148 -15.39 -2.72 -16.55
N THR A 149 -16.71 -2.73 -16.39
CA THR A 149 -17.50 -3.96 -16.23
C THR A 149 -17.35 -4.89 -17.43
N SER A 150 -17.37 -4.34 -18.65
CA SER A 150 -17.19 -5.09 -19.89
C SER A 150 -15.79 -5.73 -19.97
N GLN A 151 -14.74 -4.96 -19.67
CA GLN A 151 -13.36 -5.47 -19.68
C GLN A 151 -13.12 -6.51 -18.58
N PHE A 152 -13.59 -6.25 -17.36
CA PHE A 152 -13.43 -7.16 -16.25
C PHE A 152 -14.14 -8.50 -16.50
N ARG A 153 -15.37 -8.47 -17.05
CA ARG A 153 -16.08 -9.70 -17.44
C ARG A 153 -15.34 -10.50 -18.50
N LYS A 154 -14.70 -9.84 -19.47
CA LYS A 154 -13.87 -10.54 -20.47
C LYS A 154 -12.67 -11.21 -19.81
N ALA A 155 -11.96 -10.48 -18.94
CA ALA A 155 -10.78 -11.01 -18.24
C ALA A 155 -11.10 -12.27 -17.42
N ILE A 156 -12.22 -12.30 -16.69
CA ILE A 156 -12.59 -13.45 -15.86
C ILE A 156 -13.18 -14.64 -16.65
N VAL A 157 -13.63 -14.45 -17.89
CA VAL A 157 -14.18 -15.52 -18.74
C VAL A 157 -13.06 -16.23 -19.52
N ASP A 158 -12.04 -15.50 -19.93
CA ASP A 158 -10.91 -16.04 -20.70
C ASP A 158 -9.92 -16.85 -19.83
N GLU A 159 -9.86 -16.56 -18.52
CA GLU A 159 -9.03 -17.31 -17.57
C GLU A 159 -9.67 -18.65 -17.19
N LYS A 160 -9.33 -19.68 -17.98
CA LYS A 160 -9.82 -21.06 -17.88
C LYS A 160 -9.78 -21.64 -16.45
N ALA A 161 -10.94 -22.16 -16.03
CA ALA A 161 -11.20 -23.18 -15.01
C ALA A 161 -11.09 -22.83 -13.51
N LYS A 162 -10.41 -21.75 -13.10
CA LYS A 162 -10.33 -21.39 -11.67
C LYS A 162 -11.50 -20.51 -11.25
N LYS A 163 -12.13 -20.88 -10.13
CA LYS A 163 -13.24 -20.13 -9.57
C LYS A 163 -12.67 -18.98 -8.72
N ILE A 164 -13.17 -17.76 -8.92
CA ILE A 164 -12.86 -16.65 -8.02
C ILE A 164 -13.52 -16.92 -6.66
N THR A 165 -12.74 -17.03 -5.60
CA THR A 165 -13.26 -17.30 -4.25
C THR A 165 -13.29 -16.06 -3.37
N LYS A 166 -12.41 -15.08 -3.63
CA LYS A 166 -12.30 -13.87 -2.80
C LYS A 166 -11.76 -12.67 -3.58
N ILE A 167 -11.98 -11.49 -2.99
CA ILE A 167 -11.47 -10.22 -3.48
C ILE A 167 -10.65 -9.58 -2.36
N VAL A 168 -9.41 -9.20 -2.66
CA VAL A 168 -8.54 -8.52 -1.71
C VAL A 168 -8.27 -7.10 -2.23
N CYS A 169 -8.69 -6.11 -1.45
CA CYS A 169 -8.54 -4.71 -1.79
C CYS A 169 -7.45 -4.06 -0.95
N PHE A 170 -6.41 -3.52 -1.58
CA PHE A 170 -5.34 -2.76 -0.91
C PHE A 170 -5.53 -1.27 -1.14
N ALA A 171 -5.40 -0.47 -0.07
CA ALA A 171 -5.42 0.99 -0.13
C ALA A 171 -6.70 1.60 -0.74
N LEU A 172 -7.87 1.11 -0.31
CA LEU A 172 -9.14 1.75 -0.64
C LEU A 172 -9.26 3.17 -0.06
N GLY A 173 -8.59 3.42 1.07
CA GLY A 173 -8.61 4.70 1.80
C GLY A 173 -9.63 4.73 2.94
N ASP A 174 -9.63 5.82 3.72
CA ASP A 174 -10.60 6.03 4.80
C ASP A 174 -11.70 7.00 4.35
N LEU A 175 -12.94 6.52 4.40
CA LEU A 175 -14.13 7.28 4.03
C LEU A 175 -14.50 8.38 5.02
N ASN A 176 -13.96 8.32 6.25
CA ASN A 176 -14.31 9.24 7.33
C ASN A 176 -13.26 10.34 7.56
N SER A 177 -12.25 10.47 6.70
CA SER A 177 -11.16 11.43 6.90
C SER A 177 -11.57 12.84 6.50
N LYS A 178 -11.46 13.79 7.44
CA LYS A 178 -11.59 15.22 7.14
C LYS A 178 -10.32 15.80 6.51
N PRO A 179 -10.44 16.92 5.79
CA PRO A 179 -9.27 17.69 5.39
C PRO A 179 -8.59 18.31 6.63
N PRO A 180 -7.25 18.38 6.64
CA PRO A 180 -6.49 19.00 7.71
C PRO A 180 -6.68 20.53 7.73
N ASP A 181 -6.45 21.15 8.89
CA ASP A 181 -6.67 22.60 9.08
C ASP A 181 -5.93 23.48 8.08
N TRP A 182 -4.69 23.15 7.74
CA TRP A 182 -3.93 23.92 6.74
C TRP A 182 -4.61 23.91 5.36
N TRP A 183 -5.30 22.80 5.00
CA TRP A 183 -6.05 22.71 3.75
C TRP A 183 -7.29 23.60 3.82
N ARG A 184 -8.01 23.58 4.97
CA ARG A 184 -9.18 24.46 5.19
C ARG A 184 -8.78 25.93 5.09
N MET A 185 -7.70 26.32 5.75
CA MET A 185 -7.17 27.69 5.70
C MET A 185 -6.80 28.12 4.27
N GLN A 186 -6.17 27.23 3.49
CA GLN A 186 -5.85 27.51 2.09
C GLN A 186 -7.10 27.62 1.23
N ASN A 187 -8.08 26.73 1.43
CA ASN A 187 -9.34 26.73 0.70
C ASN A 187 -10.16 27.98 1.02
N ASP A 188 -10.23 28.40 2.28
CA ASP A 188 -10.94 29.61 2.71
C ASP A 188 -10.33 30.89 2.14
N ALA A 189 -9.02 30.89 1.88
CA ALA A 189 -8.32 31.99 1.25
C ALA A 189 -8.62 32.13 -0.26
N LEU A 190 -9.20 31.10 -0.91
CA LEU A 190 -9.60 31.16 -2.31
C LEU A 190 -10.88 31.99 -2.50
N PRO A 191 -11.07 32.61 -3.69
CA PRO A 191 -12.34 33.19 -4.09
C PRO A 191 -13.48 32.16 -3.95
N GLU A 192 -14.68 32.59 -3.55
CA GLU A 192 -15.81 31.69 -3.23
C GLU A 192 -16.11 30.65 -4.32
N LYS A 193 -16.03 31.05 -5.60
CA LYS A 193 -16.26 30.19 -6.77
C LYS A 193 -15.18 29.11 -6.99
N GLU A 194 -14.01 29.25 -6.38
CA GLU A 194 -12.85 28.36 -6.48
C GLU A 194 -12.70 27.47 -5.24
N ARG A 195 -13.53 27.69 -4.20
CA ARG A 195 -13.50 26.87 -2.99
C ARG A 195 -14.04 25.49 -3.27
N GLU A 196 -13.32 24.48 -2.80
CA GLU A 196 -13.77 23.11 -2.82
C GLU A 196 -14.58 22.76 -1.57
N LEU A 197 -15.53 21.84 -1.71
CA LEU A 197 -16.23 21.26 -0.56
C LEU A 197 -15.25 20.36 0.20
N GLU A 198 -15.33 20.33 1.54
CA GLU A 198 -14.51 19.42 2.34
C GLU A 198 -14.66 17.95 1.95
N THR A 199 -15.81 17.58 1.37
CA THR A 199 -16.08 16.23 0.89
C THR A 199 -15.27 15.86 -0.36
N SER A 200 -14.70 16.83 -1.09
CA SER A 200 -13.88 16.56 -2.28
C SER A 200 -12.65 15.71 -1.95
N VAL A 201 -12.12 15.84 -0.72
CA VAL A 201 -10.91 15.10 -0.31
C VAL A 201 -11.14 13.60 -0.18
N VAL A 202 -12.39 13.17 -0.04
CA VAL A 202 -12.77 11.74 0.02
C VAL A 202 -13.36 11.23 -1.29
N ASP A 203 -13.55 12.05 -2.32
CA ASP A 203 -14.15 11.62 -3.60
C ASP A 203 -13.40 10.45 -4.24
N GLY A 204 -12.07 10.50 -4.28
CA GLY A 204 -11.26 9.39 -4.79
C GLY A 204 -11.47 8.10 -4.00
N VAL A 205 -11.54 8.20 -2.67
CA VAL A 205 -11.79 7.07 -1.77
C VAL A 205 -13.18 6.49 -2.00
N LEU A 206 -14.21 7.34 -2.15
CA LEU A 206 -15.59 6.94 -2.44
C LEU A 206 -15.65 6.15 -3.76
N VAL A 207 -14.97 6.63 -4.81
CA VAL A 207 -14.91 5.96 -6.11
C VAL A 207 -14.20 4.61 -6.01
N HIS A 208 -13.08 4.50 -5.27
CA HIS A 208 -12.41 3.21 -5.08
C HIS A 208 -13.32 2.17 -4.42
N HIS A 209 -14.07 2.57 -3.40
CA HIS A 209 -15.03 1.67 -2.74
C HIS A 209 -16.19 1.28 -3.68
N ALA A 210 -16.66 2.20 -4.52
CA ALA A 210 -17.69 1.91 -5.53
C ALA A 210 -17.19 0.91 -6.60
N ILE A 211 -15.94 1.04 -7.04
CA ILE A 211 -15.29 0.08 -7.95
C ILE A 211 -15.17 -1.30 -7.27
N ALA A 212 -14.70 -1.35 -6.02
CA ALA A 212 -14.60 -2.59 -5.27
C ALA A 212 -15.96 -3.30 -5.14
N LEU A 213 -17.04 -2.56 -4.85
CA LEU A 213 -18.40 -3.10 -4.84
C LEU A 213 -18.84 -3.60 -6.22
N THR A 214 -18.47 -2.89 -7.30
CA THR A 214 -18.78 -3.31 -8.67
C THR A 214 -18.11 -4.64 -9.00
N ILE A 215 -16.83 -4.80 -8.65
CA ILE A 215 -16.08 -6.07 -8.81
C ILE A 215 -16.80 -7.19 -8.04
N ALA A 216 -17.13 -6.95 -6.77
CA ALA A 216 -17.83 -7.91 -5.92
C ALA A 216 -19.18 -8.33 -6.50
N ASN A 217 -19.96 -7.36 -7.01
CA ASN A 217 -21.24 -7.65 -7.64
C ASN A 217 -21.06 -8.49 -8.92
N ILE A 218 -20.11 -8.15 -9.79
CA ILE A 218 -19.85 -8.93 -11.02
C ILE A 218 -19.51 -10.38 -10.71
N ILE A 219 -18.63 -10.62 -9.73
CA ILE A 219 -18.23 -11.98 -9.32
C ILE A 219 -19.44 -12.74 -8.74
N ARG A 220 -20.23 -12.11 -7.87
CA ARG A 220 -21.45 -12.71 -7.29
C ARG A 220 -22.49 -13.11 -8.34
N TYR A 221 -22.65 -12.31 -9.40
CA TYR A 221 -23.60 -12.61 -10.48
C TYR A 221 -23.11 -13.73 -11.41
N CYS A 222 -21.80 -14.01 -11.46
CA CYS A 222 -21.22 -15.07 -12.29
C CYS A 222 -21.41 -16.47 -11.67
N ASP A 223 -21.55 -16.56 -10.35
CA ASP A 223 -21.77 -17.81 -9.64
C ASP A 223 -23.22 -18.29 -9.70
N LYS A 224 -23.43 -19.53 -10.16
CA LYS A 224 -24.73 -20.24 -10.13
C LYS A 224 -25.25 -20.53 -8.71
N THR A 225 -24.60 -20.03 -7.68
CA THR A 225 -24.94 -20.24 -6.26
C THR A 225 -25.35 -18.90 -5.63
N LYS A 226 -26.51 -18.39 -6.06
CA LYS A 226 -27.09 -17.11 -5.60
C LYS A 226 -27.53 -17.12 -4.13
N ASP A 227 -27.61 -18.29 -3.49
CA ASP A 227 -28.24 -18.44 -2.18
C ASP A 227 -27.28 -18.34 -0.99
N LEU A 228 -25.95 -18.30 -1.21
CA LEU A 228 -24.98 -18.30 -0.11
C LEU A 228 -24.41 -16.92 0.27
N ILE A 229 -24.66 -15.88 -0.53
CA ILE A 229 -24.02 -14.57 -0.33
C ILE A 229 -25.12 -13.51 -0.21
N LYS A 230 -25.91 -13.63 0.84
CA LYS A 230 -26.84 -12.61 1.34
C LYS A 230 -26.34 -12.10 2.69
N ASP A 231 -25.19 -11.43 2.67
CA ASP A 231 -24.98 -10.30 3.57
C ASP A 231 -23.89 -9.41 2.97
N ILE A 232 -24.17 -8.12 2.85
CA ILE A 232 -23.24 -7.16 2.27
C ILE A 232 -22.21 -6.84 3.36
N GLY A 233 -21.07 -7.53 3.34
CA GLY A 233 -19.97 -7.25 4.25
C GLY A 233 -18.63 -7.50 3.56
N PHE A 234 -17.94 -6.43 3.18
CA PHE A 234 -16.48 -6.53 3.08
C PHE A 234 -15.97 -6.78 4.49
N GLU A 235 -15.21 -7.84 4.68
CA GLU A 235 -14.48 -8.05 5.92
C GLU A 235 -13.20 -7.20 5.89
N PHE A 236 -12.98 -6.45 6.96
CA PHE A 236 -11.72 -5.74 7.14
C PHE A 236 -10.69 -6.72 7.70
N ILE A 237 -9.71 -7.09 6.87
CA ILE A 237 -8.68 -8.05 7.24
C ILE A 237 -7.46 -7.31 7.78
N GLY A 238 -7.12 -7.62 9.03
CA GLY A 238 -6.01 -6.98 9.75
C GLY A 238 -6.37 -5.61 10.28
N GLY A 239 -5.42 -4.68 10.22
CA GLY A 239 -5.53 -3.30 10.70
C GLY A 239 -4.22 -2.51 10.71
N TYR A 240 -3.13 -3.15 10.32
CA TYR A 240 -1.77 -2.63 10.35
C TYR A 240 -1.06 -2.69 8.99
N GLY A 241 -1.68 -3.30 7.98
CA GLY A 241 -1.32 -3.15 6.56
C GLY A 241 -0.72 -4.39 5.91
N ALA A 242 -0.38 -5.44 6.66
CA ALA A 242 0.19 -6.69 6.14
C ALA A 242 -0.84 -7.81 5.99
N GLY A 243 -1.91 -7.83 6.79
CA GLY A 243 -2.89 -8.91 6.83
C GLY A 243 -3.47 -9.31 5.47
N GLY A 244 -3.85 -8.32 4.64
CA GLY A 244 -4.44 -8.60 3.32
C GLY A 244 -3.53 -9.40 2.38
N PHE A 245 -2.20 -9.31 2.50
CA PHE A 245 -1.28 -10.09 1.66
C PHE A 245 -1.30 -11.57 1.99
N ALA A 246 -1.59 -11.93 3.24
CA ALA A 246 -1.70 -13.31 3.69
C ALA A 246 -2.95 -14.02 3.14
N GLU A 247 -3.89 -13.28 2.56
CA GLU A 247 -5.12 -13.82 1.98
C GLU A 247 -5.01 -14.08 0.48
N VAL A 248 -4.03 -13.47 -0.19
CA VAL A 248 -3.89 -13.57 -1.65
C VAL A 248 -3.42 -14.97 -2.04
N ASP A 249 -4.17 -15.61 -2.93
CA ASP A 249 -3.86 -16.89 -3.57
C ASP A 249 -4.15 -16.82 -5.09
N ASP A 250 -4.12 -17.96 -5.77
CA ASP A 250 -4.34 -18.08 -7.21
C ASP A 250 -5.82 -18.12 -7.63
N GLU A 251 -6.75 -17.95 -6.69
CA GLU A 251 -8.19 -17.82 -6.88
C GLU A 251 -8.71 -16.43 -6.43
N THR A 252 -7.78 -15.52 -6.14
CA THR A 252 -8.06 -14.18 -5.65
C THR A 252 -8.11 -13.16 -6.79
N VAL A 253 -9.06 -12.22 -6.72
CA VAL A 253 -8.98 -10.94 -7.45
C VAL A 253 -8.39 -9.89 -6.54
N VAL A 254 -7.33 -9.23 -7.00
CA VAL A 254 -6.68 -8.14 -6.26
C VAL A 254 -7.06 -6.81 -6.89
N PHE A 255 -7.55 -5.88 -6.07
CA PHE A 255 -7.76 -4.49 -6.47
C PHE A 255 -6.86 -3.57 -5.63
N SER A 256 -6.00 -2.81 -6.30
CA SER A 256 -5.03 -1.93 -5.65
C SER A 256 -4.90 -0.60 -6.38
N PRO A 257 -5.76 0.39 -6.07
CA PRO A 257 -5.74 1.68 -6.73
C PRO A 257 -4.48 2.48 -6.39
N PHE A 258 -4.18 2.71 -5.11
CA PHE A 258 -3.03 3.54 -4.69
C PHE A 258 -2.32 2.97 -3.46
N PRO A 259 -1.65 1.82 -3.57
CA PRO A 259 -0.91 1.30 -2.44
C PRO A 259 0.36 2.13 -2.20
N LYS A 260 0.61 2.51 -0.94
CA LYS A 260 1.96 2.91 -0.50
C LYS A 260 2.91 1.70 -0.46
N ALA A 261 2.35 0.49 -0.35
CA ALA A 261 3.10 -0.75 -0.36
C ALA A 261 3.48 -1.18 -1.79
N PRO A 262 4.60 -1.88 -1.98
CA PRO A 262 5.00 -2.45 -3.28
C PRO A 262 4.19 -3.71 -3.59
N VAL A 263 2.86 -3.59 -3.73
CA VAL A 263 1.90 -4.71 -3.85
C VAL A 263 2.28 -5.67 -4.98
N LYS A 264 2.73 -5.13 -6.13
CA LYS A 264 3.23 -5.93 -7.27
C LYS A 264 4.38 -6.86 -6.89
N GLN A 265 5.37 -6.35 -6.14
CA GLN A 265 6.54 -7.13 -5.73
C GLN A 265 6.17 -8.15 -4.66
N ILE A 266 5.38 -7.74 -3.66
CA ILE A 266 4.93 -8.62 -2.58
C ILE A 266 4.13 -9.79 -3.15
N ILE A 267 3.11 -9.50 -3.96
CA ILE A 267 2.28 -10.55 -4.55
C ILE A 267 3.13 -11.48 -5.39
N ALA A 268 4.02 -10.98 -6.25
CA ALA A 268 4.88 -11.84 -7.08
C ALA A 268 5.67 -12.90 -6.31
N ASP A 269 6.08 -12.61 -5.06
CA ASP A 269 6.78 -13.56 -4.19
C ASP A 269 5.83 -14.53 -3.46
N LEU A 270 4.59 -14.10 -3.19
CA LEU A 270 3.62 -14.84 -2.37
C LEU A 270 2.65 -15.72 -3.18
N ALA A 271 2.06 -15.17 -4.25
CA ALA A 271 0.99 -15.79 -5.02
C ALA A 271 0.82 -15.13 -6.40
N ARG A 272 0.16 -15.81 -7.33
CA ARG A 272 -0.21 -15.22 -8.63
C ARG A 272 -1.73 -15.12 -8.69
N PRO A 273 -2.34 -14.00 -8.29
CA PRO A 273 -3.78 -13.84 -8.32
C PRO A 273 -4.30 -13.99 -9.75
N LEU A 274 -5.56 -14.39 -9.86
CA LEU A 274 -6.24 -14.58 -11.13
C LEU A 274 -6.28 -13.24 -11.88
N VAL A 275 -6.82 -12.21 -11.22
CA VAL A 275 -6.87 -10.86 -11.79
C VAL A 275 -6.21 -9.88 -10.83
N PHE A 276 -5.36 -9.01 -11.37
CA PHE A 276 -4.79 -7.90 -10.63
C PHE A 276 -5.12 -6.56 -11.30
N ILE A 277 -5.99 -5.78 -10.66
CA ILE A 277 -6.43 -4.47 -11.09
C ILE A 277 -5.64 -3.40 -10.34
N THR A 278 -4.97 -2.53 -11.07
CA THR A 278 -4.16 -1.44 -10.54
C THR A 278 -4.24 -0.24 -11.48
N LEU A 279 -4.03 0.96 -10.95
CA LEU A 279 -3.99 2.16 -11.78
C LEU A 279 -2.66 2.24 -12.54
N ARG A 280 -2.72 2.75 -13.78
CA ARG A 280 -1.55 2.98 -14.62
C ARG A 280 -0.92 4.31 -14.21
N GLY A 281 0.14 4.27 -13.41
CA GLY A 281 0.91 5.46 -13.03
C GLY A 281 1.45 5.39 -11.59
N ALA A 282 2.69 5.83 -11.40
CA ALA A 282 3.37 5.89 -10.10
C ALA A 282 2.98 7.15 -9.28
N THR A 283 1.85 7.78 -9.57
CA THR A 283 1.37 8.90 -8.78
C THR A 283 0.58 8.36 -7.60
N VAL A 284 1.28 8.12 -6.49
CA VAL A 284 0.65 8.18 -5.17
C VAL A 284 -0.11 9.51 -5.13
N TRP A 285 -1.44 9.50 -5.06
CA TRP A 285 -2.26 10.70 -4.91
C TRP A 285 -2.09 11.26 -3.49
N ASN A 286 -0.86 11.70 -3.19
CA ASN A 286 -0.44 12.54 -2.09
C ASN A 286 1.05 12.96 -2.25
N SER A 287 1.52 13.24 -3.47
CA SER A 287 2.77 13.97 -3.63
C SER A 287 2.53 15.42 -3.21
N ARG A 288 2.88 15.76 -1.96
CA ARG A 288 3.12 17.15 -1.52
C ARG A 288 4.34 17.76 -2.23
N ARG A 289 4.38 17.69 -3.57
CA ARG A 289 5.29 18.44 -4.44
C ARG A 289 4.61 18.63 -5.79
N LEU A 290 3.70 19.61 -5.84
CA LEU A 290 3.51 20.38 -7.06
C LEU A 290 4.55 21.49 -7.04
N SER A 291 5.69 21.30 -7.71
CA SER A 291 6.34 22.45 -8.36
C SER A 291 5.54 22.74 -9.63
N LYS A 292 5.21 24.01 -9.85
CA LYS A 292 4.21 24.50 -10.80
C LYS A 292 4.52 24.31 -12.30
N ASP A 293 5.49 23.50 -12.69
CA ASP A 293 6.07 23.61 -14.05
C ASP A 293 5.96 22.37 -14.96
N GLU A 294 5.19 21.33 -14.61
CA GLU A 294 5.02 20.15 -15.49
C GLU A 294 3.57 19.86 -15.88
N ALA A 295 2.83 20.93 -16.21
CA ALA A 295 1.61 20.84 -17.00
C ALA A 295 1.94 21.15 -18.47
N ASN A 296 2.68 20.26 -19.13
CA ASN A 296 2.65 20.13 -20.58
C ASN A 296 3.25 18.79 -21.01
N VAL A 297 2.69 18.23 -22.08
CA VAL A 297 2.95 16.92 -22.70
C VAL A 297 2.21 15.77 -21.97
N GLY A 298 1.22 15.07 -22.51
CA GLY A 298 0.73 14.89 -23.87
C GLY A 298 0.43 13.40 -24.09
N GLU A 299 -0.82 13.08 -24.43
CA GLU A 299 -1.32 11.89 -25.17
C GLU A 299 -1.36 10.47 -24.54
N LEU A 300 -2.59 9.93 -24.52
CA LEU A 300 -3.10 8.53 -24.61
C LEU A 300 -2.59 7.42 -23.67
#